data_AF-A0AAN7IN39-F1
#
_entry.id   AF-A0AAN7IN39-F1
#
_cell.length_a   1.000
_cell.length_b   1.000
_cell.length_c   1.000
_cell.angle_alpha   90.00
_cell.angle_beta   90.00
_cell.angle_gamma   90.00
#
_symmetry.space_group_name_H-M   'P 1'
#
loop_
_entity.id
_entity.type
_entity.pdbx_description
1 polymer ?
#
loop_
_entity_poly.entity_id
_entity_poly.type
_entity_poly.pdbx_seq_one_letter_code
_entity_poly.pdbx_strand_id
1 'polypeptide(L)'
;MPCPTAFSTSSSSLTSVVSKCVIVPDQKSTLGDLKLTVSDLPMLSVHYIQKGVLFNLPPFPIETLLSLLKLGLSQTLSHFPPLAGRLVTDSNGHVYITCNDAGAEFFHVTANGNLFVSDVLAPGHTPDCVKEFYPFDFDRTVSYSAHFKPILAVQVTELADGVFVGCAVCHSVVDGTSFWNFFNTFAELCRGANKINKRPDFTRDSALISSSVLKLPETGPEVTFDVNQPLLERVFSFSREAIQKLKATTNKKRSSDNGDINAVELMGKLSNDTYLKSWLSRNNNNNNNKNNQNDKKTGEISSFQSLCALLWRAVTRARKLPSQTTTTFKMAVNVRHRLEPKLDAYYFGNAIQSIVTHASVGDVSSKDPRWIAEQLSVNVKAHNDTMVRRFVGDWESNPKCFPLGNFDGATITMGSSPRFPMYDNDFGWGRPLAVRSGGANKFDGKISAFPGREGTGAVDLEVVLSPQTMLALESDSEFMQYVSN
;
A
#
# COMPACT_ATOMS: atom_id res chain seq x y z
N MET A 1 6.47 42.53 -24.53
CA MET A 1 7.26 41.29 -24.34
C MET A 1 6.30 40.13 -24.46
N PRO A 2 6.42 39.25 -25.46
CA PRO A 2 5.49 38.13 -25.62
C PRO A 2 5.82 37.01 -24.64
N CYS A 3 4.75 36.43 -24.11
CA CYS A 3 4.70 35.27 -23.24
C CYS A 3 5.39 34.05 -23.89
N PRO A 4 6.19 33.24 -23.17
CA PRO A 4 6.69 31.99 -23.73
C PRO A 4 5.52 30.99 -23.81
N THR A 5 5.15 30.65 -25.03
CA THR A 5 4.28 29.54 -25.39
C THR A 5 4.78 28.24 -24.77
N ALA A 6 3.89 27.54 -24.06
CA ALA A 6 4.12 26.19 -23.58
C ALA A 6 4.48 25.26 -24.75
N PHE A 7 5.63 24.62 -24.66
CA PHE A 7 5.98 23.50 -25.53
C PHE A 7 5.09 22.32 -25.15
N SER A 8 4.06 22.08 -25.97
CA SER A 8 3.41 20.77 -26.06
C SER A 8 4.32 19.88 -26.91
N THR A 9 5.23 19.15 -26.25
CA THR A 9 5.88 18.01 -26.88
C THR A 9 4.92 16.83 -26.78
N SER A 10 4.45 16.32 -27.92
CA SER A 10 3.84 15.00 -27.97
C SER A 10 4.94 13.99 -27.60
N SER A 11 5.01 13.61 -26.33
CA SER A 11 5.95 12.60 -25.88
C SER A 11 5.61 11.29 -26.57
N SER A 12 6.47 10.84 -27.49
CA SER A 12 6.45 9.44 -27.95
C SER A 12 6.55 8.53 -26.73
N SER A 13 5.75 7.46 -26.67
CA SER A 13 5.84 6.48 -25.59
C SER A 13 7.26 5.92 -25.48
N LEU A 14 7.75 5.82 -24.25
CA LEU A 14 9.07 5.28 -23.94
C LEU A 14 9.08 3.75 -23.93
N THR A 15 7.98 3.10 -24.29
CA THR A 15 7.84 1.65 -24.32
C THR A 15 7.10 1.18 -25.58
N SER A 16 7.32 -0.08 -25.95
CA SER A 16 6.62 -0.74 -27.06
C SER A 16 6.13 -2.11 -26.61
N VAL A 17 4.87 -2.41 -26.89
CA VAL A 17 4.27 -3.72 -26.59
C VAL A 17 4.81 -4.74 -27.59
N VAL A 18 5.45 -5.80 -27.08
CA VAL A 18 5.97 -6.91 -27.87
C VAL A 18 4.91 -8.00 -28.01
N SER A 19 4.27 -8.39 -26.90
CA SER A 19 3.18 -9.36 -26.93
C SER A 19 2.19 -9.17 -25.78
N LYS A 20 0.97 -9.69 -26.01
CA LYS A 20 -0.13 -9.74 -25.04
C LYS A 20 -0.78 -11.11 -25.11
N CYS A 21 -1.07 -11.72 -23.97
CA CYS A 21 -1.83 -12.98 -23.90
C CYS A 21 -2.66 -13.07 -22.61
N VAL A 22 -3.58 -14.02 -22.56
CA VAL A 22 -4.35 -14.35 -21.35
C VAL A 22 -3.75 -15.59 -20.71
N ILE A 23 -3.51 -15.55 -19.41
CA ILE A 23 -3.03 -16.67 -18.60
C ILE A 23 -4.20 -17.18 -17.75
N VAL A 24 -4.56 -18.43 -17.97
CA VAL A 24 -5.60 -19.15 -17.23
C VAL A 24 -4.97 -20.02 -16.13
N PRO A 25 -5.71 -20.36 -15.06
CA PRO A 25 -5.20 -21.26 -14.04
C PRO A 25 -4.89 -22.65 -14.62
N ASP A 26 -3.85 -23.31 -14.09
CA ASP A 26 -3.46 -24.66 -14.52
C ASP A 26 -4.39 -25.76 -13.98
N GLN A 27 -5.22 -25.43 -12.99
CA GLN A 27 -6.24 -26.29 -12.41
C GLN A 27 -7.57 -25.56 -12.37
N LYS A 28 -8.65 -26.27 -12.70
CA LYS A 28 -10.01 -25.72 -12.66
C LYS A 28 -10.39 -25.36 -11.23
N SER A 29 -10.91 -24.16 -11.03
CA SER A 29 -11.40 -23.72 -9.73
C SER A 29 -12.60 -24.56 -9.27
N THR A 30 -12.57 -24.94 -7.99
CA THR A 30 -13.74 -25.48 -7.27
C THR A 30 -14.34 -24.45 -6.31
N LEU A 31 -13.79 -23.24 -6.27
CA LEU A 31 -14.25 -22.17 -5.38
C LEU A 31 -15.52 -21.55 -5.98
N GLY A 32 -16.58 -21.45 -5.16
CA GLY A 32 -17.80 -20.76 -5.53
C GLY A 32 -17.64 -19.24 -5.55
N ASP A 33 -18.76 -18.56 -5.78
CA ASP A 33 -18.80 -17.10 -5.83
C ASP A 33 -18.49 -16.49 -4.46
N LEU A 34 -17.60 -15.49 -4.43
CA LEU A 34 -17.25 -14.77 -3.22
C LEU A 34 -17.99 -13.44 -3.17
N LYS A 35 -18.90 -13.27 -2.21
CA LYS A 35 -19.56 -11.99 -1.99
C LYS A 35 -18.54 -10.91 -1.60
N LEU A 36 -18.65 -9.72 -2.18
CA LEU A 36 -17.87 -8.57 -1.76
C LEU A 36 -18.34 -8.08 -0.38
N THR A 37 -17.38 -7.78 0.48
CA THR A 37 -17.61 -7.32 1.86
C THR A 37 -17.85 -5.81 1.92
N VAL A 38 -18.27 -5.32 3.08
CA VAL A 38 -18.38 -3.87 3.36
C VAL A 38 -17.04 -3.13 3.25
N SER A 39 -15.91 -3.85 3.31
CA SER A 39 -14.57 -3.28 3.09
C SER A 39 -14.17 -3.31 1.61
N ASP A 40 -14.76 -4.20 0.80
CA ASP A 40 -14.50 -4.33 -0.64
C ASP A 40 -15.33 -3.34 -1.46
N LEU A 41 -16.63 -3.25 -1.18
CA LEU A 41 -17.60 -2.48 -1.95
C LEU A 41 -17.21 -0.99 -2.12
N PRO A 42 -16.72 -0.28 -1.08
CA PRO A 42 -16.31 1.12 -1.24
C PRO A 42 -15.14 1.30 -2.22
N MET A 43 -14.32 0.26 -2.42
CA MET A 43 -13.18 0.33 -3.33
C MET A 43 -13.61 0.25 -4.80
N LEU A 44 -14.89 0.04 -5.13
CA LEU A 44 -15.37 -0.04 -6.52
C LEU A 44 -15.10 1.24 -7.30
N SER A 45 -15.03 2.39 -6.64
CA SER A 45 -14.68 3.70 -7.22
C SER A 45 -13.18 4.00 -7.27
N VAL A 46 -12.33 3.10 -6.78
CA VAL A 46 -10.87 3.34 -6.65
C VAL A 46 -10.15 2.71 -7.84
N HIS A 47 -9.06 3.32 -8.32
CA HIS A 47 -8.26 2.70 -9.39
C HIS A 47 -7.69 1.35 -8.92
N TYR A 48 -7.42 0.46 -9.86
CA TYR A 48 -6.63 -0.75 -9.63
C TYR A 48 -5.33 -0.41 -8.91
N ILE A 49 -4.91 -1.27 -7.99
CA ILE A 49 -3.60 -1.15 -7.34
C ILE A 49 -2.54 -1.42 -8.41
N GLN A 50 -1.60 -0.50 -8.57
CA GLN A 50 -0.41 -0.69 -9.40
C GLN A 50 0.84 -0.70 -8.54
N LYS A 51 1.50 -1.88 -8.47
CA LYS A 51 2.77 -2.11 -7.77
C LYS A 51 3.64 -3.07 -8.56
N GLY A 52 4.93 -2.81 -8.56
CA GLY A 52 5.90 -3.62 -9.29
C GLY A 52 7.29 -3.54 -8.70
N VAL A 53 8.15 -4.40 -9.21
CA VAL A 53 9.51 -4.61 -8.72
C VAL A 53 10.51 -4.56 -9.87
N LEU A 54 11.61 -3.86 -9.63
CA LEU A 54 12.73 -3.71 -10.56
C LEU A 54 13.82 -4.74 -10.23
N PHE A 55 14.40 -5.37 -11.23
CA PHE A 55 15.50 -6.32 -11.12
C PHE A 55 16.62 -5.99 -12.11
N ASN A 56 17.82 -6.47 -11.81
CA ASN A 56 18.85 -6.67 -12.84
C ASN A 56 18.38 -7.74 -13.84
N LEU A 57 19.04 -7.79 -15.00
CA LEU A 57 18.84 -8.89 -15.95
C LEU A 57 19.07 -10.25 -15.28
N PRO A 58 18.22 -11.24 -15.56
CA PRO A 58 18.46 -12.62 -15.12
C PRO A 58 19.69 -13.21 -15.85
N PRO A 59 20.33 -14.25 -15.28
CA PRO A 59 21.46 -14.94 -15.91
C PRO A 59 21.03 -15.91 -17.04
N PHE A 60 19.87 -15.66 -17.66
CA PHE A 60 19.28 -16.50 -18.71
C PHE A 60 18.46 -15.64 -19.70
N PRO A 61 18.15 -16.14 -20.92
CA PRO A 61 17.45 -15.36 -21.94
C PRO A 61 16.05 -14.89 -21.51
N ILE A 62 15.60 -13.75 -22.03
CA ILE A 62 14.28 -13.20 -21.70
C ILE A 62 13.13 -14.18 -22.02
N GLU A 63 13.21 -14.93 -23.11
CA GLU A 63 12.17 -15.91 -23.46
C GLU A 63 11.99 -17.00 -22.41
N THR A 64 13.09 -17.41 -21.77
CA THR A 64 13.07 -18.33 -20.63
C THR A 64 12.39 -17.66 -19.43
N LEU A 65 12.70 -16.39 -19.15
CA LEU A 65 12.02 -15.64 -18.09
C LEU A 65 10.51 -15.56 -18.34
N LEU A 66 10.09 -15.16 -19.54
CA LEU A 66 8.68 -15.02 -19.89
C LEU A 66 7.94 -16.35 -19.76
N SER A 67 8.56 -17.46 -20.18
CA SER A 67 7.98 -18.79 -20.02
C SER A 67 7.80 -19.18 -18.55
N LEU A 68 8.81 -18.92 -17.71
CA LEU A 68 8.75 -19.17 -16.27
C LEU A 68 7.68 -18.32 -15.59
N LEU A 69 7.60 -17.03 -15.91
CA LEU A 69 6.60 -16.13 -15.35
C LEU A 69 5.17 -16.50 -15.78
N LYS A 70 4.96 -16.88 -17.05
CA LYS A 70 3.63 -17.33 -17.51
C LYS A 70 3.20 -18.62 -16.82
N LEU A 71 4.11 -19.59 -16.68
CA LEU A 71 3.85 -20.85 -15.98
C LEU A 71 3.56 -20.61 -14.49
N GLY A 72 4.43 -19.85 -13.81
CA GLY A 72 4.26 -19.53 -12.40
C GLY A 72 2.97 -18.76 -12.14
N LEU A 73 2.56 -17.86 -13.04
CA LEU A 73 1.30 -17.14 -12.93
C LEU A 73 0.11 -18.09 -13.07
N SER A 74 0.14 -18.99 -14.05
CA SER A 74 -0.90 -20.02 -14.25
C SER A 74 -1.09 -20.89 -12.98
N GLN A 75 0.01 -21.36 -12.39
CA GLN A 75 -0.01 -22.12 -11.13
C GLN A 75 -0.51 -21.28 -9.95
N THR A 76 -0.10 -20.01 -9.88
CA THR A 76 -0.54 -19.10 -8.81
C THR A 76 -2.04 -18.85 -8.89
N LEU A 77 -2.60 -18.67 -10.09
CA LEU A 77 -4.03 -18.43 -10.27
C LEU A 77 -4.90 -19.59 -9.78
N SER A 78 -4.42 -20.83 -9.83
CA SER A 78 -5.10 -21.98 -9.22
C SER A 78 -5.17 -21.91 -7.69
N HIS A 79 -4.19 -21.26 -7.06
CA HIS A 79 -4.20 -20.98 -5.62
C HIS A 79 -4.95 -19.69 -5.26
N PHE A 80 -5.13 -18.79 -6.23
CA PHE A 80 -5.88 -17.55 -6.09
C PHE A 80 -7.01 -17.44 -7.13
N PRO A 81 -8.00 -18.37 -7.14
CA PRO A 81 -9.06 -18.38 -8.16
C PRO A 81 -9.79 -17.04 -8.38
N PRO A 82 -10.05 -16.21 -7.34
CA PRO A 82 -10.69 -14.91 -7.53
C PRO A 82 -9.94 -13.98 -8.49
N LEU A 83 -8.61 -14.11 -8.61
CA LEU A 83 -7.80 -13.27 -9.52
C LEU A 83 -7.93 -13.66 -10.99
N ALA A 84 -8.36 -14.89 -11.28
CA ALA A 84 -8.75 -15.34 -12.62
C ALA A 84 -10.25 -15.13 -12.90
N GLY A 85 -11.01 -14.59 -11.95
CA GLY A 85 -12.45 -14.40 -12.04
C GLY A 85 -12.90 -13.09 -12.69
N ARG A 86 -14.19 -12.78 -12.55
CA ARG A 86 -14.80 -11.47 -12.88
C ARG A 86 -15.74 -11.02 -11.78
N LEU A 87 -15.99 -9.72 -11.70
CA LEU A 87 -17.09 -9.22 -10.86
C LEU A 87 -18.42 -9.46 -11.56
N VAL A 88 -19.43 -9.84 -10.78
CA VAL A 88 -20.82 -9.99 -11.23
C VAL A 88 -21.73 -9.31 -10.21
N THR A 89 -22.75 -8.61 -10.70
CA THR A 89 -23.81 -8.05 -9.86
C THR A 89 -25.09 -8.85 -10.08
N ASP A 90 -25.70 -9.35 -9.02
CA ASP A 90 -26.96 -10.10 -9.11
C ASP A 90 -28.19 -9.19 -9.23
N SER A 91 -29.36 -9.80 -9.42
CA SER A 91 -30.63 -9.07 -9.54
C SER A 91 -31.05 -8.28 -8.28
N ASN A 92 -30.46 -8.58 -7.12
CA ASN A 92 -30.68 -7.84 -5.87
C ASN A 92 -29.65 -6.72 -5.67
N GLY A 93 -28.69 -6.57 -6.60
CA GLY A 93 -27.62 -5.58 -6.55
C GLY A 93 -26.42 -6.00 -5.70
N HIS A 94 -26.33 -7.25 -5.24
CA HIS A 94 -25.14 -7.73 -4.55
C HIS A 94 -24.03 -8.03 -5.56
N VAL A 95 -22.81 -7.62 -5.21
CA VAL A 95 -21.62 -7.83 -6.05
C VAL A 95 -20.83 -9.02 -5.54
N TYR A 96 -20.42 -9.90 -6.44
CA TYR A 96 -19.64 -11.11 -6.18
C TYR A 96 -18.42 -11.15 -7.08
N ILE A 97 -17.43 -11.94 -6.66
CA ILE A 97 -16.36 -12.42 -7.53
C ILE A 97 -16.74 -13.83 -7.97
N THR A 98 -17.02 -14.01 -9.26
CA THR A 98 -17.22 -15.34 -9.83
C THR A 98 -15.87 -15.90 -10.25
N CYS A 99 -15.47 -17.01 -9.62
CA CYS A 99 -14.20 -17.70 -9.90
C CYS A 99 -14.33 -18.60 -11.13
N ASN A 100 -14.50 -17.99 -12.30
CA ASN A 100 -14.84 -18.64 -13.58
C ASN A 100 -13.63 -19.02 -14.46
N ASP A 101 -12.42 -18.97 -13.92
CA ASP A 101 -11.16 -19.30 -14.62
C ASP A 101 -10.93 -18.51 -15.93
N ALA A 102 -11.56 -17.33 -16.09
CA ALA A 102 -11.44 -16.48 -17.28
C ALA A 102 -10.03 -15.86 -17.45
N GLY A 103 -9.16 -16.02 -16.46
CA GLY A 103 -7.74 -15.69 -16.53
C GLY A 103 -7.39 -14.22 -16.30
N ALA A 104 -6.09 -13.97 -16.29
CA ALA A 104 -5.44 -12.67 -16.12
C ALA A 104 -4.70 -12.26 -17.41
N GLU A 105 -4.53 -10.96 -17.65
CA GLU A 105 -3.73 -10.50 -18.80
C GLU A 105 -2.23 -10.51 -18.46
N PHE A 106 -1.43 -10.89 -19.45
CA PHE A 106 0.02 -10.88 -19.37
C PHE A 106 0.59 -10.11 -20.56
N PHE A 107 1.38 -9.09 -20.26
CA PHE A 107 2.02 -8.22 -21.23
C PHE A 107 3.53 -8.39 -21.19
N HIS A 108 4.13 -8.37 -22.37
CA HIS A 108 5.56 -8.25 -22.55
C HIS A 108 5.85 -7.00 -23.35
N VAL A 109 6.68 -6.13 -22.78
CA VAL A 109 6.97 -4.78 -23.24
C VAL A 109 8.48 -4.58 -23.26
N THR A 110 8.98 -3.84 -24.23
CA THR A 110 10.37 -3.37 -24.25
C THR A 110 10.40 -1.87 -24.04
N ALA A 111 11.35 -1.36 -23.26
CA ALA A 111 11.64 0.07 -23.24
C ALA A 111 12.30 0.49 -24.56
N ASN A 112 11.88 1.64 -25.07
CA ASN A 112 12.45 2.28 -26.25
C ASN A 112 13.64 3.14 -25.81
N GLY A 113 14.75 3.07 -26.54
CA GLY A 113 15.91 3.95 -26.35
C GLY A 113 16.61 3.77 -24.99
N ASN A 114 17.57 2.84 -24.92
CA ASN A 114 18.58 2.69 -23.86
C ASN A 114 18.14 3.15 -22.45
N LEU A 115 16.98 2.71 -21.97
CA LEU A 115 16.52 3.01 -20.63
C LEU A 115 17.13 2.00 -19.67
N PHE A 116 17.89 2.48 -18.68
CA PHE A 116 18.63 1.64 -17.75
C PHE A 116 17.98 1.62 -16.36
N VAL A 117 18.35 0.62 -15.56
CA VAL A 117 18.02 0.52 -14.14
C VAL A 117 18.40 1.80 -13.39
N SER A 118 19.53 2.42 -13.71
CA SER A 118 19.98 3.67 -13.09
C SER A 118 19.02 4.83 -13.32
N ASP A 119 18.33 4.87 -14.47
CA ASP A 119 17.37 5.93 -14.77
C ASP A 119 16.12 5.79 -13.88
N VAL A 120 15.69 4.56 -13.61
CA VAL A 120 14.56 4.24 -12.73
C VAL A 120 14.88 4.48 -11.25
N LEU A 121 16.16 4.35 -10.89
CA LEU A 121 16.67 4.57 -9.54
C LEU A 121 17.25 5.97 -9.33
N ALA A 122 17.14 6.85 -10.32
CA ALA A 122 17.70 8.18 -10.27
C ALA A 122 17.22 8.94 -9.01
N PRO A 123 18.12 9.68 -8.33
CA PRO A 123 17.74 10.45 -7.15
C PRO A 123 16.79 11.60 -7.53
N GLY A 124 15.89 11.95 -6.61
CA GLY A 124 14.94 13.05 -6.80
C GLY A 124 13.53 12.56 -7.14
N HIS A 125 12.90 13.21 -8.13
CA HIS A 125 11.54 12.88 -8.54
C HIS A 125 11.47 11.52 -9.24
N THR A 126 10.40 10.77 -9.01
CA THR A 126 10.13 9.52 -9.71
C THR A 126 10.05 9.80 -11.21
N PRO A 127 10.85 9.13 -12.05
CA PRO A 127 10.81 9.30 -13.50
C PRO A 127 9.45 8.92 -14.09
N ASP A 128 8.95 9.70 -15.05
CA ASP A 128 7.64 9.45 -15.66
C ASP A 128 7.56 8.11 -16.40
N CYS A 129 8.69 7.60 -16.92
CA CYS A 129 8.76 6.30 -17.60
C CYS A 129 8.28 5.14 -16.71
N VAL A 130 8.39 5.25 -15.38
CA VAL A 130 7.94 4.23 -14.44
C VAL A 130 6.46 3.93 -14.60
N LYS A 131 5.64 4.94 -14.98
CA LYS A 131 4.20 4.77 -15.19
C LYS A 131 3.89 3.85 -16.37
N GLU A 132 4.79 3.77 -17.36
CA GLU A 132 4.65 2.90 -18.54
C GLU A 132 5.05 1.43 -18.26
N PHE A 133 5.64 1.13 -17.11
CA PHE A 133 6.05 -0.24 -16.75
C PHE A 133 4.92 -1.09 -16.15
N TYR A 134 3.69 -0.58 -16.17
CA TYR A 134 2.50 -1.26 -15.70
C TYR A 134 1.59 -1.62 -16.88
N PRO A 135 0.74 -2.65 -16.75
CA PRO A 135 -0.18 -3.06 -17.81
C PRO A 135 -0.89 -1.87 -18.47
N PHE A 136 -0.53 -1.55 -19.71
CA PHE A 136 -0.87 -0.27 -20.34
C PHE A 136 -2.39 -0.07 -20.47
N ASP A 137 -3.15 -1.13 -20.77
CA ASP A 137 -4.62 -1.14 -20.87
C ASP A 137 -5.33 -0.94 -19.52
N PHE A 138 -4.58 -0.86 -18.42
CA PHE A 138 -5.08 -0.74 -17.05
C PHE A 138 -4.73 0.60 -16.39
N ASP A 139 -4.08 1.53 -17.10
CA ASP A 139 -3.82 2.85 -16.52
C ASP A 139 -5.13 3.51 -16.10
N ARG A 140 -5.15 4.03 -14.86
CA ARG A 140 -6.32 4.66 -14.22
C ARG A 140 -7.62 3.84 -14.28
N THR A 141 -7.54 2.52 -14.46
CA THR A 141 -8.73 1.66 -14.52
C THR A 141 -9.40 1.60 -13.15
N VAL A 142 -10.68 1.95 -13.08
CA VAL A 142 -11.50 1.92 -11.87
C VAL A 142 -11.88 0.47 -11.52
N SER A 143 -11.92 0.11 -10.24
CA SER A 143 -12.18 -1.25 -9.76
C SER A 143 -13.51 -1.83 -10.25
N TYR A 144 -14.54 -1.01 -10.43
CA TYR A 144 -15.81 -1.42 -11.05
C TYR A 144 -15.65 -2.02 -12.46
N SER A 145 -14.62 -1.61 -13.21
CA SER A 145 -14.32 -2.19 -14.53
C SER A 145 -14.01 -3.68 -14.48
N ALA A 146 -13.73 -4.28 -13.33
CA ALA A 146 -13.54 -5.72 -13.17
C ALA A 146 -14.79 -6.57 -13.51
N HIS A 147 -15.95 -5.94 -13.75
CA HIS A 147 -17.10 -6.60 -14.37
C HIS A 147 -16.86 -6.93 -15.85
N PHE A 148 -16.03 -6.13 -16.53
CA PHE A 148 -15.84 -6.16 -17.98
C PHE A 148 -14.37 -6.38 -18.39
N LYS A 149 -13.45 -6.19 -17.45
CA LYS A 149 -12.00 -6.39 -17.61
C LYS A 149 -11.50 -7.46 -16.63
N PRO A 150 -10.36 -8.10 -16.92
CA PRO A 150 -9.70 -8.99 -15.98
C PRO A 150 -9.43 -8.33 -14.62
N ILE A 151 -9.56 -9.11 -13.55
CA ILE A 151 -9.30 -8.64 -12.19
C ILE A 151 -7.81 -8.34 -11.99
N LEU A 152 -6.94 -9.11 -12.66
CA LEU A 152 -5.49 -9.02 -12.58
C LEU A 152 -4.88 -8.87 -13.98
N ALA A 153 -3.83 -8.05 -14.06
CA ALA A 153 -2.90 -8.03 -15.16
C ALA A 153 -1.46 -7.92 -14.67
N VAL A 154 -0.53 -8.56 -15.39
CA VAL A 154 0.91 -8.55 -15.13
C VAL A 154 1.62 -8.05 -16.39
N GLN A 155 2.59 -7.15 -16.23
CA GLN A 155 3.46 -6.69 -17.30
C GLN A 155 4.91 -6.96 -16.95
N VAL A 156 5.66 -7.49 -17.92
CA VAL A 156 7.12 -7.59 -17.89
C VAL A 156 7.67 -6.56 -18.85
N THR A 157 8.43 -5.60 -18.34
CA THR A 157 9.10 -4.57 -19.14
C THR A 157 10.60 -4.81 -19.15
N GLU A 158 11.16 -5.05 -20.32
CA GLU A 158 12.60 -5.12 -20.54
C GLU A 158 13.21 -3.72 -20.57
N LEU A 159 14.30 -3.55 -19.82
CA LEU A 159 15.19 -2.40 -19.84
C LEU A 159 16.52 -2.83 -20.49
N ALA A 160 17.40 -1.87 -20.78
CA ALA A 160 18.70 -2.16 -21.39
C ALA A 160 19.58 -3.08 -20.53
N ASP A 161 19.49 -2.97 -19.19
CA ASP A 161 20.27 -3.74 -18.22
C ASP A 161 19.41 -4.30 -17.06
N GLY A 162 18.09 -4.33 -17.22
CA GLY A 162 17.18 -4.80 -16.18
C GLY A 162 15.83 -5.28 -16.68
N VAL A 163 15.00 -5.72 -15.74
CA VAL A 163 13.60 -6.12 -15.98
C VAL A 163 12.73 -5.55 -14.89
N PHE A 164 11.56 -5.03 -15.27
CA PHE A 164 10.51 -4.63 -14.35
C PHE A 164 9.32 -5.59 -14.44
N VAL A 165 8.82 -6.06 -13.30
CA VAL A 165 7.59 -6.85 -13.22
C VAL A 165 6.52 -6.01 -12.51
N GLY A 166 5.59 -5.46 -13.29
CA GLY A 166 4.48 -4.63 -12.83
C GLY A 166 3.17 -5.40 -12.76
N CYS A 167 2.35 -5.13 -11.75
CA CYS A 167 1.00 -5.68 -11.65
C CYS A 167 -0.04 -4.56 -11.56
N ALA A 168 -1.21 -4.78 -12.16
CA ALA A 168 -2.43 -4.02 -11.94
C ALA A 168 -3.52 -4.98 -11.43
N VAL A 169 -4.15 -4.67 -10.29
CA VAL A 169 -5.17 -5.54 -9.69
C VAL A 169 -6.34 -4.76 -9.11
N CYS A 170 -7.57 -5.25 -9.28
CA CYS A 170 -8.78 -4.63 -8.78
C CYS A 170 -8.73 -4.43 -7.26
N HIS A 171 -8.81 -3.19 -6.79
CA HIS A 171 -8.70 -2.88 -5.36
C HIS A 171 -9.94 -3.37 -4.58
N SER A 172 -11.09 -3.56 -5.23
CA SER A 172 -12.25 -4.20 -4.59
C SER A 172 -12.07 -5.69 -4.35
N VAL A 173 -11.04 -6.32 -4.92
CA VAL A 173 -10.78 -7.76 -4.75
C VAL A 173 -9.63 -8.00 -3.76
N VAL A 174 -8.68 -7.07 -3.65
CA VAL A 174 -7.51 -7.21 -2.77
C VAL A 174 -7.19 -5.92 -2.03
N ASP A 175 -6.74 -6.04 -0.78
CA ASP A 175 -5.93 -5.00 -0.13
C ASP A 175 -4.43 -5.28 -0.26
N GLY A 176 -3.59 -4.40 0.31
CA GLY A 176 -2.14 -4.56 0.27
C GLY A 176 -1.63 -5.87 0.90
N THR A 177 -2.33 -6.43 1.89
CA THR A 177 -1.93 -7.69 2.54
C THR A 177 -2.16 -8.86 1.60
N SER A 178 -3.37 -8.98 1.03
CA SER A 178 -3.70 -10.06 0.09
C SER A 178 -2.96 -9.91 -1.24
N PHE A 179 -2.70 -8.68 -1.70
CA PHE A 179 -1.88 -8.42 -2.89
C PHE A 179 -0.45 -8.93 -2.74
N TRP A 180 0.25 -8.55 -1.66
CA TRP A 180 1.62 -9.02 -1.46
C TRP A 180 1.69 -10.50 -1.10
N ASN A 181 0.60 -11.12 -0.60
CA ASN A 181 0.53 -12.57 -0.49
C ASN A 181 0.55 -13.23 -1.89
N PHE A 182 -0.30 -12.75 -2.80
CA PHE A 182 -0.31 -13.20 -4.19
C PHE A 182 1.05 -13.01 -4.87
N PHE A 183 1.61 -11.80 -4.83
CA PHE A 183 2.85 -11.49 -5.55
C PHE A 183 4.04 -12.32 -5.06
N ASN A 184 4.16 -12.53 -3.74
CA ASN A 184 5.21 -13.38 -3.20
C ASN A 184 4.99 -14.86 -3.53
N THR A 185 3.74 -15.32 -3.56
CA THR A 185 3.42 -16.70 -3.99
C THR A 185 3.74 -16.90 -5.46
N PHE A 186 3.50 -15.88 -6.29
CA PHE A 186 3.88 -15.89 -7.69
C PHE A 186 5.39 -16.04 -7.88
N ALA A 187 6.18 -15.26 -7.13
CA ALA A 187 7.64 -15.40 -7.13
C ALA A 187 8.09 -16.77 -6.60
N GLU A 188 7.46 -17.28 -5.54
CA GLU A 188 7.73 -18.60 -4.97
C GLU A 188 7.51 -19.74 -5.98
N LEU A 189 6.41 -19.72 -6.73
CA LEU A 189 6.10 -20.74 -7.73
C LEU A 189 6.98 -20.65 -8.98
N CYS A 190 7.40 -19.44 -9.39
CA CYS A 190 8.38 -19.29 -10.48
C CYS A 190 9.73 -19.97 -10.17
N ARG A 191 10.08 -20.13 -8.88
CA ARG A 191 11.26 -20.87 -8.42
C ARG A 191 11.08 -22.39 -8.38
N GLY A 192 9.90 -22.90 -8.75
CA GLY A 192 9.59 -24.33 -8.73
C GLY A 192 9.20 -24.85 -7.34
N ALA A 193 8.62 -24.01 -6.48
CA ALA A 193 8.12 -24.47 -5.20
C ALA A 193 6.98 -25.50 -5.38
N ASN A 194 7.09 -26.66 -4.74
CA ASN A 194 6.08 -27.72 -4.83
C ASN A 194 4.85 -27.48 -3.93
N LYS A 195 4.95 -26.56 -2.97
CA LYS A 195 3.88 -26.20 -2.02
C LYS A 195 4.01 -24.72 -1.67
N ILE A 196 2.88 -24.01 -1.63
CA ILE A 196 2.83 -22.63 -1.17
C ILE A 196 2.73 -22.57 0.36
N ASN A 197 3.46 -21.64 0.97
CA ASN A 197 3.53 -21.51 2.43
C ASN A 197 2.36 -20.71 3.02
N LYS A 198 1.86 -19.71 2.28
CA LYS A 198 0.90 -18.70 2.76
C LYS A 198 -0.42 -18.78 2.00
N ARG A 199 -1.18 -19.85 2.26
CA ARG A 199 -2.43 -20.11 1.54
C ARG A 199 -3.46 -19.00 1.81
N PRO A 200 -4.10 -18.44 0.76
CA PRO A 200 -5.17 -17.46 0.96
C PRO A 200 -6.39 -18.12 1.62
N ASP A 201 -7.02 -17.40 2.55
CA ASP A 201 -8.29 -17.76 3.14
C ASP A 201 -9.43 -17.03 2.41
N PHE A 202 -10.36 -17.81 1.85
CA PHE A 202 -11.49 -17.28 1.08
C PHE A 202 -12.79 -17.26 1.87
N THR A 203 -12.74 -17.53 3.18
CA THR A 203 -13.93 -17.60 4.00
C THR A 203 -14.67 -16.26 3.99
N ARG A 204 -16.02 -16.31 3.98
CA ARG A 204 -16.92 -15.15 3.91
C ARG A 204 -17.98 -15.25 5.01
N ASP A 205 -17.53 -15.37 6.25
CA ASP A 205 -18.36 -15.58 7.45
C ASP A 205 -17.97 -14.65 8.61
N SER A 206 -17.71 -13.37 8.30
CA SER A 206 -17.22 -12.41 9.29
C SER A 206 -18.11 -11.19 9.44
N ALA A 207 -17.76 -10.33 10.41
CA ALA A 207 -18.39 -9.03 10.62
C ALA A 207 -18.33 -8.07 9.42
N LEU A 208 -17.52 -8.39 8.40
CA LEU A 208 -17.42 -7.59 7.17
C LEU A 208 -18.48 -7.99 6.13
N ILE A 209 -19.19 -9.10 6.32
CA ILE A 209 -20.23 -9.56 5.41
C ILE A 209 -21.56 -8.92 5.78
N SER A 210 -22.18 -8.26 4.81
CA SER A 210 -23.44 -7.54 5.01
C SER A 210 -24.46 -7.88 3.94
N SER A 211 -25.75 -7.69 4.26
CA SER A 211 -26.85 -7.69 3.29
C SER A 211 -27.04 -6.34 2.61
N SER A 212 -26.42 -5.26 3.10
CA SER A 212 -26.54 -3.93 2.50
C SER A 212 -26.00 -3.88 1.07
N VAL A 213 -26.67 -3.10 0.23
CA VAL A 213 -26.35 -2.94 -1.18
C VAL A 213 -25.81 -1.54 -1.42
N LEU A 214 -24.65 -1.46 -2.08
CA LEU A 214 -24.10 -0.20 -2.55
C LEU A 214 -24.76 0.17 -3.87
N LYS A 215 -25.57 1.23 -3.86
CA LYS A 215 -26.17 1.77 -5.10
C LYS A 215 -25.11 2.52 -5.89
N LEU A 216 -24.93 2.14 -7.14
CA LEU A 216 -23.98 2.76 -8.06
C LEU A 216 -24.73 3.51 -9.18
N PRO A 217 -24.12 4.56 -9.77
CA PRO A 217 -24.64 5.17 -10.99
C PRO A 217 -24.72 4.14 -12.12
N GLU A 218 -25.64 4.31 -13.07
CA GLU A 218 -25.75 3.44 -14.26
C GLU A 218 -24.46 3.43 -15.09
N THR A 219 -23.75 4.57 -15.14
CA THR A 219 -22.45 4.72 -15.81
C THR A 219 -21.30 4.07 -15.05
N GLY A 220 -21.54 3.55 -13.85
CA GLY A 220 -20.52 3.10 -12.91
C GLY A 220 -19.98 4.24 -12.04
N PRO A 221 -19.24 3.91 -10.96
CA PRO A 221 -18.60 4.89 -10.11
C PRO A 221 -17.33 5.45 -10.75
N GLU A 222 -16.97 6.68 -10.38
CA GLU A 222 -15.75 7.35 -10.77
C GLU A 222 -14.86 7.61 -9.56
N VAL A 223 -13.56 7.85 -9.80
CA VAL A 223 -12.70 8.37 -8.74
C VAL A 223 -13.13 9.77 -8.34
N THR A 224 -12.89 10.09 -7.08
CA THR A 224 -13.31 11.37 -6.50
C THR A 224 -12.19 12.41 -6.49
N PHE A 225 -11.11 12.25 -7.27
CA PHE A 225 -10.02 13.22 -7.35
C PHE A 225 -9.72 13.57 -8.81
N ASP A 226 -9.13 14.74 -9.04
CA ASP A 226 -8.74 15.17 -10.38
C ASP A 226 -7.51 14.37 -10.87
N VAL A 227 -7.74 13.47 -11.82
CA VAL A 227 -6.70 12.62 -12.42
C VAL A 227 -5.74 13.39 -13.33
N ASN A 228 -6.08 14.62 -13.70
CA ASN A 228 -5.28 15.48 -14.58
C ASN A 228 -4.55 16.59 -13.82
N GLN A 229 -4.71 16.65 -12.49
CA GLN A 229 -3.97 17.60 -11.67
C GLN A 229 -2.46 17.39 -11.86
N PRO A 230 -1.69 18.47 -12.12
CA PRO A 230 -0.23 18.39 -12.13
C PRO A 230 0.28 17.99 -10.74
N LEU A 231 1.11 16.95 -10.68
CA LEU A 231 1.65 16.39 -9.44
C LEU A 231 3.13 16.11 -9.61
N LEU A 232 3.88 16.28 -8.52
CA LEU A 232 5.23 15.76 -8.37
C LEU A 232 5.20 14.54 -7.46
N GLU A 233 5.97 13.54 -7.85
CA GLU A 233 6.16 12.30 -7.09
C GLU A 233 7.62 12.18 -6.71
N ARG A 234 7.90 11.91 -5.44
CA ARG A 234 9.26 11.67 -4.94
C ARG A 234 9.25 10.57 -3.89
N VAL A 235 10.26 9.71 -3.94
CA VAL A 235 10.54 8.76 -2.88
C VAL A 235 11.56 9.37 -1.93
N PHE A 236 11.18 9.55 -0.67
CA PHE A 236 12.08 9.99 0.41
C PHE A 236 12.49 8.78 1.24
N SER A 237 13.78 8.46 1.24
CA SER A 237 14.32 7.35 2.03
C SER A 237 14.71 7.79 3.42
N PHE A 238 14.34 7.00 4.43
CA PHE A 238 14.69 7.24 5.82
C PHE A 238 15.44 6.03 6.35
N SER A 239 16.71 6.21 6.71
CA SER A 239 17.52 5.17 7.33
C SER A 239 16.93 4.73 8.67
N ARG A 240 17.30 3.52 9.11
CA ARG A 240 16.92 3.02 10.43
C ARG A 240 17.38 3.98 11.53
N GLU A 241 18.59 4.48 11.41
CA GLU A 241 19.23 5.37 12.38
C GLU A 241 18.48 6.71 12.46
N ALA A 242 18.10 7.27 11.31
CA ALA A 242 17.30 8.50 11.25
C ALA A 242 15.92 8.30 11.90
N ILE A 243 15.26 7.17 11.62
CA ILE A 243 13.96 6.83 12.22
C ILE A 243 14.07 6.61 13.74
N GLN A 244 15.14 5.96 14.20
CA GLN A 244 15.39 5.77 15.63
C GLN A 244 15.67 7.09 16.33
N LYS A 245 16.48 7.98 15.73
CA LYS A 245 16.73 9.33 16.23
C LYS A 245 15.44 10.15 16.30
N LEU A 246 14.59 10.05 15.27
CA LEU A 246 13.29 10.70 15.23
C LEU A 246 12.38 10.17 16.34
N LYS A 247 12.24 8.85 16.46
CA LYS A 247 11.47 8.19 17.53
C LYS A 247 11.95 8.63 18.91
N ALA A 248 13.27 8.61 19.15
CA ALA A 248 13.86 9.03 20.40
C ALA A 248 13.50 10.49 20.69
N THR A 249 13.64 11.38 19.71
CA THR A 249 13.27 12.80 19.83
C THR A 249 11.80 13.01 20.16
N THR A 250 10.88 12.30 19.48
CA THR A 250 9.44 12.32 19.79
C THR A 250 9.13 11.76 21.19
N ASN A 251 9.95 10.83 21.67
CA ASN A 251 9.77 10.20 22.98
C ASN A 251 10.59 10.82 24.11
N LYS A 252 11.35 11.90 23.85
CA LYS A 252 12.12 12.58 24.89
C LYS A 252 11.15 13.02 25.99
N LYS A 253 11.17 12.28 27.10
CA LYS A 253 10.69 12.74 28.40
C LYS A 253 11.50 14.00 28.72
N ARG A 254 10.89 15.02 29.33
CA ARG A 254 11.67 16.05 30.04
C ARG A 254 12.66 15.30 30.96
N SER A 255 13.93 15.41 30.61
CA SER A 255 15.14 14.69 31.06
C SER A 255 15.03 13.59 32.14
N SER A 256 15.56 12.41 31.83
CA SER A 256 16.65 11.81 32.63
C SER A 256 17.35 10.72 31.82
N ASP A 257 18.66 10.83 31.85
CA ASP A 257 19.67 9.93 31.29
C ASP A 257 19.53 8.53 31.91
N ASN A 258 19.59 7.51 31.06
CA ASN A 258 20.30 6.25 31.30
C ASN A 258 20.01 5.33 30.11
N GLY A 259 21.06 5.06 29.36
CA GLY A 259 21.04 4.13 28.24
C GLY A 259 20.76 2.72 28.73
N ASP A 260 19.54 2.26 28.48
CA ASP A 260 19.23 0.84 28.43
C ASP A 260 18.49 0.55 27.13
N ILE A 261 19.14 -0.25 26.29
CA ILE A 261 18.55 -0.81 25.06
C ILE A 261 17.41 -1.72 25.52
N ASN A 262 16.18 -1.24 25.38
CA ASN A 262 15.03 -1.96 25.87
C ASN A 262 14.70 -3.10 24.90
N ALA A 263 15.09 -4.33 25.25
CA ALA A 263 14.86 -5.58 24.50
C ALA A 263 13.38 -5.84 24.14
N VAL A 264 12.45 -5.10 24.75
CA VAL A 264 11.02 -5.05 24.40
C VAL A 264 10.80 -4.51 22.97
N GLU A 265 11.70 -3.67 22.46
CA GLU A 265 11.60 -3.04 21.13
C GLU A 265 11.90 -4.01 19.96
N LEU A 266 12.52 -5.18 20.24
CA LEU A 266 12.60 -6.27 19.26
C LEU A 266 11.29 -7.08 19.19
N MET A 267 10.50 -7.08 20.27
CA MET A 267 9.36 -7.99 20.46
C MET A 267 8.05 -7.49 19.83
N GLY A 268 7.98 -6.20 19.47
CA GLY A 268 6.88 -5.66 18.65
C GLY A 268 6.87 -6.16 17.20
N LYS A 269 7.91 -6.89 16.77
CA LYS A 269 8.07 -7.42 15.41
C LYS A 269 7.67 -8.90 15.24
N LEU A 270 7.23 -9.63 16.28
CA LEU A 270 7.04 -11.09 16.19
C LEU A 270 5.78 -11.65 16.87
N SER A 271 4.71 -10.88 17.09
CA SER A 271 3.53 -11.36 17.84
C SER A 271 2.60 -12.33 17.08
N ASN A 272 2.96 -12.83 15.90
CA ASN A 272 2.16 -13.80 15.15
C ASN A 272 2.82 -15.18 15.01
N ASP A 273 3.96 -15.43 15.66
CA ASP A 273 4.61 -16.74 15.64
C ASP A 273 4.14 -17.61 16.81
N THR A 274 3.51 -18.75 16.52
CA THR A 274 3.02 -19.73 17.51
C THR A 274 4.14 -20.35 18.33
N TYR A 275 5.39 -20.33 17.84
CA TYR A 275 6.55 -20.87 18.53
C TYR A 275 6.94 -20.06 19.78
N LEU A 276 6.77 -18.73 19.74
CA LEU A 276 7.11 -17.83 20.86
C LEU A 276 6.10 -17.88 22.02
N LYS A 277 4.83 -18.20 21.75
CA LYS A 277 3.80 -18.38 22.80
C LYS A 277 4.14 -19.57 23.70
N SER A 278 4.64 -20.66 23.11
CA SER A 278 5.08 -21.85 23.84
C SER A 278 6.32 -21.57 24.71
N TRP A 279 7.25 -20.75 24.22
CA TRP A 279 8.44 -20.35 24.97
C TRP A 279 8.13 -19.41 26.15
N LEU A 280 7.26 -18.41 25.95
CA LEU A 280 6.83 -17.48 27.01
C LEU A 280 6.06 -18.18 28.14
N SER A 281 5.22 -19.17 27.83
CA SER A 281 4.51 -19.94 28.86
C SER A 281 5.45 -20.80 29.71
N ARG A 282 6.67 -21.10 29.24
CA ARG A 282 7.67 -21.88 29.99
C ARG A 282 8.55 -21.03 30.91
N ASN A 283 8.76 -19.75 30.61
CA ASN A 283 9.72 -18.90 31.33
C ASN A 283 9.13 -17.87 32.29
N ASN A 284 7.80 -17.69 32.33
CA ASN A 284 7.18 -16.62 33.11
C ASN A 284 6.77 -17.02 34.55
N ASN A 285 7.56 -17.88 35.20
CA ASN A 285 7.23 -18.40 36.53
C ASN A 285 8.01 -17.76 37.70
N ASN A 286 8.68 -16.62 37.54
CA ASN A 286 9.26 -15.90 38.67
C ASN A 286 9.47 -14.41 38.37
N ASN A 287 8.62 -13.55 38.94
CA ASN A 287 9.03 -12.43 39.81
C ASN A 287 7.88 -11.43 40.02
N ASN A 288 7.30 -11.47 41.21
CA ASN A 288 6.46 -10.42 41.76
C ASN A 288 7.34 -9.32 42.35
N ASN A 289 7.22 -8.08 41.85
CA ASN A 289 7.36 -6.90 42.71
C ASN A 289 6.62 -5.71 42.10
N LYS A 290 5.56 -5.29 42.81
CA LYS A 290 4.76 -4.09 42.52
C LYS A 290 5.45 -2.90 43.17
N ASN A 291 5.80 -1.88 42.37
CA ASN A 291 5.98 -0.52 42.88
C ASN A 291 5.03 0.42 42.15
N ASN A 292 4.13 1.01 42.93
CA ASN A 292 3.18 2.04 42.56
C ASN A 292 3.90 3.39 42.40
N GLN A 293 3.88 3.95 41.19
CA GLN A 293 4.04 5.39 40.97
C GLN A 293 3.00 5.86 39.94
N ASN A 294 2.10 6.74 40.42
CA ASN A 294 1.05 7.42 39.68
C ASN A 294 1.63 8.56 38.83
N ASP A 295 2.40 8.24 37.80
CA ASP A 295 2.50 9.11 36.62
C ASP A 295 1.54 8.56 35.57
N LYS A 296 0.68 9.43 35.01
CA LYS A 296 -0.06 9.12 33.77
C LYS A 296 0.97 8.78 32.68
N LYS A 297 1.38 7.51 32.58
CA LYS A 297 2.27 7.03 31.52
C LYS A 297 1.55 7.20 30.19
N THR A 298 1.79 8.34 29.54
CA THR A 298 1.48 8.46 28.11
C THR A 298 2.31 7.39 27.41
N GLY A 299 1.62 6.44 26.77
CA GLY A 299 2.26 5.28 26.15
C GLY A 299 3.30 5.71 25.11
N GLU A 300 4.33 4.89 24.94
CA GLU A 300 5.42 5.14 23.98
C GLU A 300 4.88 5.34 22.56
N ILE A 301 5.44 6.33 21.85
CA ILE A 301 5.15 6.58 20.43
C ILE A 301 6.03 5.68 19.57
N SER A 302 5.43 5.00 18.60
CA SER A 302 6.17 4.12 17.68
C SER A 302 6.95 4.90 16.61
N SER A 303 7.99 4.27 16.04
CA SER A 303 8.76 4.83 14.92
C SER A 303 7.89 5.30 13.75
N PHE A 304 6.88 4.51 13.38
CA PHE A 304 6.01 4.86 12.27
C PHE A 304 5.11 6.06 12.60
N GLN A 305 4.62 6.16 13.84
CA GLN A 305 3.86 7.33 14.28
C GLN A 305 4.74 8.60 14.31
N SER A 306 5.98 8.50 14.77
CA SER A 306 6.95 9.60 14.72
C SER A 306 7.21 10.06 13.29
N LEU A 307 7.40 9.13 12.35
CA LEU A 307 7.58 9.44 10.94
C LEU A 307 6.34 10.08 10.30
N CYS A 308 5.14 9.55 10.57
CA CYS A 308 3.89 10.14 10.11
C CYS A 308 3.67 11.55 10.68
N ALA A 309 4.02 11.79 11.95
CA ALA A 309 3.92 13.10 12.58
C ALA A 309 4.86 14.12 11.94
N LEU A 310 6.12 13.74 11.68
CA LEU A 310 7.08 14.57 10.96
C LEU A 310 6.56 14.94 9.56
N LEU A 311 6.10 13.95 8.81
CA LEU A 311 5.54 14.16 7.47
C LEU A 311 4.33 15.08 7.49
N TRP A 312 3.37 14.82 8.39
CA TRP A 312 2.15 15.63 8.49
C TRP A 312 2.50 17.09 8.79
N ARG A 313 3.37 17.32 9.77
CA ARG A 313 3.86 18.66 10.12
C ARG A 313 4.49 19.36 8.91
N ALA A 314 5.42 18.69 8.23
CA ALA A 314 6.16 19.28 7.13
C ALA A 314 5.24 19.63 5.94
N VAL A 315 4.35 18.72 5.54
CA VAL A 315 3.37 19.00 4.47
C VAL A 315 2.39 20.10 4.86
N THR A 316 1.92 20.13 6.12
CA THR A 316 1.05 21.21 6.61
C THR A 316 1.74 22.56 6.53
N ARG A 317 3.01 22.68 6.91
CA ARG A 317 3.79 23.92 6.74
C ARG A 317 3.99 24.28 5.27
N ALA A 318 4.32 23.31 4.43
CA ALA A 318 4.55 23.50 3.01
C ALA A 318 3.32 24.08 2.28
N ARG A 319 2.11 23.70 2.71
CA ARG A 319 0.84 24.19 2.14
C ARG A 319 0.48 25.63 2.53
N LYS A 320 1.08 26.19 3.59
CA LYS A 320 0.89 27.59 4.04
C LYS A 320 -0.59 28.02 4.19
N LEU A 321 -1.43 27.11 4.65
CA LEU A 321 -2.85 27.38 4.88
C LEU A 321 -3.06 28.26 6.13
N PRO A 322 -4.21 28.96 6.26
CA PRO A 322 -4.54 29.71 7.47
C PRO A 322 -4.50 28.85 8.73
N SER A 323 -4.01 29.41 9.84
CA SER A 323 -3.82 28.70 11.12
C SER A 323 -5.08 27.97 11.62
N GLN A 324 -6.26 28.56 11.38
CA GLN A 324 -7.55 28.01 11.84
C GLN A 324 -8.15 26.95 10.90
N THR A 325 -7.55 26.74 9.73
CA THR A 325 -7.99 25.68 8.81
C THR A 325 -7.76 24.32 9.48
N THR A 326 -8.74 23.42 9.36
CA THR A 326 -8.56 22.03 9.79
C THR A 326 -7.69 21.31 8.77
N THR A 327 -6.65 20.62 9.23
CA THR A 327 -5.87 19.65 8.44
C THR A 327 -6.21 18.24 8.89
N THR A 328 -6.16 17.31 7.94
CA THR A 328 -6.63 15.94 8.13
C THR A 328 -5.55 14.92 7.76
N PHE A 329 -5.25 13.98 8.66
CA PHE A 329 -4.42 12.82 8.39
C PHE A 329 -5.29 11.56 8.36
N LYS A 330 -5.42 10.95 7.17
CA LYS A 330 -6.10 9.66 6.99
C LYS A 330 -5.07 8.53 6.97
N MET A 331 -5.31 7.47 7.72
CA MET A 331 -4.46 6.28 7.71
C MET A 331 -5.28 5.01 7.51
N ALA A 332 -4.85 4.17 6.57
CA ALA A 332 -5.40 2.83 6.41
C ALA A 332 -4.94 1.92 7.56
N VAL A 333 -5.89 1.19 8.16
CA VAL A 333 -5.64 0.27 9.27
C VAL A 333 -6.11 -1.12 8.89
N ASN A 334 -5.23 -2.10 9.03
CA ASN A 334 -5.57 -3.52 8.87
C ASN A 334 -6.43 -3.97 10.07
N VAL A 335 -7.63 -4.49 9.80
CA VAL A 335 -8.60 -4.90 10.83
C VAL A 335 -8.62 -6.41 11.10
N ARG A 336 -7.84 -7.23 10.36
CA ARG A 336 -7.82 -8.70 10.51
C ARG A 336 -7.59 -9.15 11.96
N HIS A 337 -6.61 -8.52 12.62
CA HIS A 337 -6.22 -8.82 14.01
C HIS A 337 -6.99 -8.02 15.07
N ARG A 338 -7.91 -7.14 14.63
CA ARG A 338 -8.67 -6.23 15.51
C ARG A 338 -10.09 -6.71 15.75
N LEU A 339 -10.64 -7.50 14.85
CA LEU A 339 -11.92 -8.17 15.00
C LEU A 339 -11.82 -9.32 15.99
N GLU A 340 -12.93 -9.61 16.68
CA GLU A 340 -13.11 -10.81 17.50
C GLU A 340 -14.40 -11.55 17.07
N PRO A 341 -14.32 -12.79 16.53
CA PRO A 341 -13.10 -13.54 16.26
C PRO A 341 -12.22 -12.86 15.19
N LYS A 342 -10.91 -13.09 15.30
CA LYS A 342 -9.93 -12.59 14.32
C LYS A 342 -10.14 -13.24 12.96
N LEU A 343 -9.92 -12.45 11.91
CA LEU A 343 -9.80 -13.01 10.56
C LEU A 343 -8.48 -13.76 10.44
N ASP A 344 -8.43 -14.72 9.51
CA ASP A 344 -7.17 -15.36 9.14
C ASP A 344 -6.14 -14.31 8.68
N ALA A 345 -4.87 -14.54 9.01
CA ALA A 345 -3.80 -13.61 8.63
C ALA A 345 -3.67 -13.46 7.09
N TYR A 346 -4.08 -14.48 6.34
CA TYR A 346 -4.11 -14.55 4.88
C TYR A 346 -5.52 -14.44 4.30
N TYR A 347 -6.49 -13.91 5.05
CA TYR A 347 -7.81 -13.54 4.53
C TYR A 347 -7.66 -12.76 3.22
N PHE A 348 -8.26 -13.30 2.16
CA PHE A 348 -8.24 -12.75 0.81
C PHE A 348 -9.41 -11.80 0.60
N GLY A 349 -9.09 -10.53 0.34
CA GLY A 349 -10.05 -9.44 0.25
C GLY A 349 -9.56 -8.21 1.00
N ASN A 350 -10.37 -7.16 1.03
CA ASN A 350 -10.11 -6.00 1.86
C ASN A 350 -10.52 -6.30 3.30
N ALA A 351 -9.55 -6.15 4.21
CA ALA A 351 -9.80 -6.05 5.64
C ALA A 351 -9.08 -4.82 6.16
N ILE A 352 -9.47 -3.66 5.61
CA ILE A 352 -8.95 -2.34 5.93
C ILE A 352 -10.08 -1.37 6.24
N GLN A 353 -9.82 -0.42 7.14
CA GLN A 353 -10.64 0.75 7.39
C GLN A 353 -9.76 2.00 7.45
N SER A 354 -10.36 3.17 7.23
CA SER A 354 -9.64 4.45 7.27
C SER A 354 -9.90 5.14 8.61
N ILE A 355 -8.84 5.36 9.38
CA ILE A 355 -8.90 6.21 10.56
C ILE A 355 -8.54 7.64 10.19
N VAL A 356 -9.25 8.60 10.76
CA VAL A 356 -9.11 10.01 10.44
C VAL A 356 -8.69 10.77 11.69
N THR A 357 -7.62 11.57 11.57
CA THR A 357 -7.15 12.46 12.63
C THR A 357 -7.27 13.90 12.14
N HIS A 358 -7.94 14.74 12.91
CA HIS A 358 -8.11 16.16 12.60
C HIS A 358 -7.35 17.01 13.63
N ALA A 359 -6.78 18.12 13.16
CA ALA A 359 -6.19 19.15 14.00
C ALA A 359 -6.19 20.48 13.24
N SER A 360 -6.00 21.61 13.94
CA SER A 360 -5.78 22.89 13.25
C SER A 360 -4.39 22.93 12.62
N VAL A 361 -4.26 23.64 11.49
CA VAL A 361 -2.97 23.92 10.84
C VAL A 361 -2.01 24.59 11.83
N GLY A 362 -2.51 25.51 12.66
CA GLY A 362 -1.76 26.17 13.71
C GLY A 362 -1.17 25.19 14.72
N ASP A 363 -1.97 24.27 15.24
CA ASP A 363 -1.51 23.27 16.21
C ASP A 363 -0.47 22.33 15.59
N VAL A 364 -0.75 21.78 14.40
CA VAL A 364 0.17 20.86 13.72
C VAL A 364 1.50 21.55 13.37
N SER A 365 1.49 22.83 13.03
CA SER A 365 2.71 23.56 12.67
C SER A 365 3.53 23.97 13.89
N SER A 366 2.87 24.41 14.97
CA SER A 366 3.54 25.07 16.10
C SER A 366 3.82 24.17 17.31
N LYS A 367 3.03 23.11 17.53
CA LYS A 367 3.21 22.23 18.70
C LYS A 367 4.38 21.27 18.53
N ASP A 368 4.76 20.69 19.66
CA ASP A 368 5.81 19.68 19.73
C ASP A 368 5.45 18.45 18.85
N PRO A 369 6.40 17.86 18.10
CA PRO A 369 6.16 16.67 17.29
C PRO A 369 5.54 15.49 18.05
N ARG A 370 5.80 15.36 19.36
CA ARG A 370 5.16 14.36 20.22
C ARG A 370 3.66 14.57 20.29
N TRP A 371 3.18 15.80 20.41
CA TRP A 371 1.75 16.09 20.48
C TRP A 371 1.04 15.60 19.21
N ILE A 372 1.64 15.84 18.04
CA ILE A 372 1.12 15.40 16.74
C ILE A 372 1.06 13.86 16.69
N ALA A 373 2.15 13.20 17.10
CA ALA A 373 2.21 11.74 17.14
C ALA A 373 1.23 11.12 18.15
N GLU A 374 0.96 11.80 19.26
CA GLU A 374 -0.05 11.42 20.25
C GLU A 374 -1.47 11.50 19.64
N GLN A 375 -1.80 12.54 18.85
CA GLN A 375 -3.09 12.61 18.16
C GLN A 375 -3.29 11.40 17.23
N LEU A 376 -2.27 11.06 16.45
CA LEU A 376 -2.29 9.85 15.61
C LEU A 376 -2.43 8.57 16.46
N SER A 377 -1.73 8.50 17.59
CA SER A 377 -1.75 7.32 18.46
C SER A 377 -3.09 7.08 19.14
N VAL A 378 -3.81 8.13 19.53
CA VAL A 378 -5.12 8.01 20.18
C VAL A 378 -6.09 7.27 19.26
N ASN A 379 -6.18 7.72 18.00
CA ASN A 379 -7.11 7.13 17.02
C ASN A 379 -6.74 5.69 16.66
N VAL A 380 -5.44 5.36 16.53
CA VAL A 380 -4.99 3.98 16.25
C VAL A 380 -5.32 3.01 17.39
N LYS A 381 -5.16 3.46 18.64
CA LYS A 381 -5.42 2.64 19.85
C LYS A 381 -6.90 2.46 20.09
N ALA A 382 -7.72 3.48 19.82
CA ALA A 382 -9.17 3.42 19.98
C ALA A 382 -9.85 2.49 18.96
N HIS A 383 -9.20 2.20 17.82
CA HIS A 383 -9.79 1.42 16.73
C HIS A 383 -9.76 -0.10 16.98
N ASN A 384 -10.49 -0.58 17.99
CA ASN A 384 -10.63 -2.01 18.34
C ASN A 384 -11.84 -2.68 17.64
N ASP A 385 -12.16 -3.93 17.96
CA ASP A 385 -13.30 -4.69 17.41
C ASP A 385 -14.62 -3.89 17.41
N THR A 386 -14.96 -3.29 18.56
CA THR A 386 -16.18 -2.49 18.72
C THR A 386 -16.20 -1.32 17.72
N MET A 387 -15.07 -0.64 17.55
CA MET A 387 -14.98 0.46 16.60
C MET A 387 -15.07 -0.04 15.16
N VAL A 388 -14.42 -1.16 14.82
CA VAL A 388 -14.48 -1.76 13.48
C VAL A 388 -15.94 -2.09 13.12
N ARG A 389 -16.68 -2.73 14.03
CA ARG A 389 -18.10 -3.08 13.85
C ARG A 389 -19.00 -1.86 13.74
N ARG A 390 -18.71 -0.80 14.49
CA ARG A 390 -19.43 0.47 14.35
C ARG A 390 -19.21 1.09 12.97
N PHE A 391 -17.98 1.08 12.44
CA PHE A 391 -17.72 1.53 11.06
C PHE A 391 -18.50 0.70 10.03
N VAL A 392 -18.63 -0.62 10.26
CA VAL A 392 -19.50 -1.47 9.43
C VAL A 392 -20.95 -0.98 9.50
N GLY A 393 -21.53 -0.84 10.69
CA GLY A 393 -22.91 -0.36 10.86
C GLY A 393 -23.17 1.04 10.30
N ASP A 394 -22.19 1.95 10.47
CA ASP A 394 -22.24 3.30 9.90
C ASP A 394 -22.26 3.25 8.36
N TRP A 395 -21.47 2.34 7.76
CA TRP A 395 -21.49 2.11 6.32
C TRP A 395 -22.79 1.44 5.86
N GLU A 396 -23.29 0.43 6.59
CA GLU A 396 -24.56 -0.25 6.28
C GLU A 396 -25.75 0.70 6.28
N SER A 397 -25.74 1.71 7.16
CA SER A 397 -26.77 2.73 7.27
C SER A 397 -26.72 3.76 6.13
N ASN A 398 -25.55 3.94 5.50
CA ASN A 398 -25.37 4.84 4.37
C ASN A 398 -24.27 4.33 3.42
N PRO A 399 -24.54 3.26 2.64
CA PRO A 399 -23.54 2.64 1.79
C PRO A 399 -23.04 3.62 0.73
N LYS A 400 -21.72 3.80 0.68
CA LYS A 400 -21.08 4.71 -0.28
C LYS A 400 -19.71 4.23 -0.72
N CYS A 401 -19.32 4.68 -1.90
CA CYS A 401 -17.96 4.58 -2.44
C CYS A 401 -16.95 5.33 -1.57
N PHE A 402 -15.69 4.92 -1.65
CA PHE A 402 -14.63 5.48 -0.80
C PHE A 402 -14.13 6.82 -1.36
N PRO A 403 -14.19 7.92 -0.57
CA PRO A 403 -13.74 9.23 -1.03
C PRO A 403 -12.21 9.35 -0.92
N LEU A 404 -11.53 9.33 -2.07
CA LEU A 404 -10.11 9.66 -2.23
C LEU A 404 -9.92 11.11 -2.68
N GLY A 405 -8.71 11.64 -2.47
CA GLY A 405 -8.37 13.01 -2.87
C GLY A 405 -8.16 13.96 -1.70
N ASN A 406 -7.89 15.21 -2.06
CA ASN A 406 -7.60 16.32 -1.16
C ASN A 406 -8.53 17.52 -1.45
N PHE A 407 -9.84 17.31 -1.28
CA PHE A 407 -10.87 18.31 -1.62
C PHE A 407 -10.75 19.61 -0.85
N ASP A 408 -10.28 19.55 0.39
CA ASP A 408 -10.13 20.69 1.29
C ASP A 408 -8.76 21.36 1.19
N GLY A 409 -7.87 20.83 0.33
CA GLY A 409 -6.49 21.28 0.22
C GLY A 409 -5.62 20.92 1.44
N ALA A 410 -6.18 20.35 2.50
CA ALA A 410 -5.57 20.21 3.82
C ALA A 410 -5.47 18.75 4.30
N THR A 411 -5.87 17.79 3.46
CA THR A 411 -5.84 16.35 3.72
C THR A 411 -4.57 15.68 3.19
N ILE A 412 -4.01 14.74 3.96
CA ILE A 412 -3.07 13.74 3.47
C ILE A 412 -3.57 12.33 3.80
N THR A 413 -3.30 11.37 2.91
CA THR A 413 -3.73 9.98 3.05
C THR A 413 -2.53 9.05 3.01
N MET A 414 -2.21 8.45 4.15
CA MET A 414 -1.19 7.42 4.30
C MET A 414 -1.78 6.04 3.98
N GLY A 415 -1.35 5.48 2.85
CA GLY A 415 -1.61 4.10 2.48
C GLY A 415 -0.35 3.23 2.58
N SER A 416 -0.52 1.95 2.25
CA SER A 416 0.55 0.96 2.35
C SER A 416 1.09 0.77 3.79
N SER A 417 2.10 -0.07 3.95
CA SER A 417 2.80 -0.25 5.22
C SER A 417 4.23 -0.72 4.98
N PRO A 418 5.22 -0.21 5.75
CA PRO A 418 6.59 -0.73 5.70
C PRO A 418 6.70 -2.15 6.27
N ARG A 419 5.61 -2.73 6.78
CA ARG A 419 5.56 -4.13 7.23
C ARG A 419 5.24 -5.12 6.12
N PHE A 420 4.85 -4.64 4.94
CA PHE A 420 4.56 -5.53 3.83
C PHE A 420 5.84 -6.19 3.30
N PRO A 421 5.79 -7.49 2.95
CA PRO A 421 6.94 -8.24 2.45
C PRO A 421 7.22 -7.91 0.97
N MET A 422 7.54 -6.64 0.67
CA MET A 422 7.66 -6.16 -0.72
C MET A 422 8.96 -6.57 -1.42
N TYR A 423 9.99 -6.95 -0.65
CA TYR A 423 11.29 -7.40 -1.16
C TYR A 423 11.50 -8.91 -0.99
N ASP A 424 10.47 -9.64 -0.56
CA ASP A 424 10.50 -11.11 -0.49
C ASP A 424 10.23 -11.76 -1.86
N ASN A 425 9.87 -10.94 -2.87
CA ASN A 425 9.51 -11.35 -4.23
C ASN A 425 10.76 -11.71 -5.06
N ASP A 426 11.43 -12.80 -4.69
CA ASP A 426 12.54 -13.39 -5.46
C ASP A 426 12.00 -14.45 -6.43
N PHE A 427 12.07 -14.15 -7.74
CA PHE A 427 11.60 -15.03 -8.81
C PHE A 427 12.65 -16.08 -9.23
N GLY A 428 13.83 -16.12 -8.58
CA GLY A 428 14.87 -17.13 -8.80
C GLY A 428 16.23 -16.58 -9.17
N TRP A 429 16.36 -15.26 -9.39
CA TRP A 429 17.65 -14.60 -9.65
C TRP A 429 17.95 -13.46 -8.67
N GLY A 430 17.28 -13.46 -7.53
CA GLY A 430 17.60 -12.61 -6.39
C GLY A 430 16.53 -11.58 -6.05
N ARG A 431 16.84 -10.81 -5.01
CA ARG A 431 15.97 -9.79 -4.44
C ARG A 431 15.79 -8.59 -5.39
N PRO A 432 14.57 -8.02 -5.49
CA PRO A 432 14.35 -6.77 -6.22
C PRO A 432 15.32 -5.65 -5.81
N LEU A 433 15.68 -4.81 -6.77
CA LEU A 433 16.43 -3.57 -6.55
C LEU A 433 15.56 -2.48 -5.94
N ALA A 434 14.31 -2.37 -6.39
CA ALA A 434 13.37 -1.38 -5.89
C ALA A 434 11.93 -1.82 -6.09
N VAL A 435 11.06 -1.30 -5.23
CA VAL A 435 9.60 -1.35 -5.40
C VAL A 435 9.15 0.02 -5.93
N ARG A 436 8.23 0.00 -6.90
CA ARG A 436 7.62 1.21 -7.47
C ARG A 436 6.10 1.07 -7.53
N SER A 437 5.45 2.21 -7.77
CA SER A 437 4.02 2.29 -8.03
C SER A 437 3.74 2.87 -9.42
N GLY A 438 2.61 2.50 -10.03
CA GLY A 438 2.17 3.08 -11.30
C GLY A 438 1.38 4.38 -11.13
N GLY A 439 0.77 4.86 -12.21
CA GLY A 439 -0.02 6.10 -12.25
C GLY A 439 -1.36 6.04 -11.50
N ALA A 440 -1.80 4.86 -11.08
CA ALA A 440 -3.07 4.68 -10.36
C ALA A 440 -3.08 5.34 -8.97
N ASN A 441 -4.24 5.88 -8.57
CA ASN A 441 -4.49 6.47 -7.25
C ASN A 441 -3.54 7.60 -6.84
N LYS A 442 -2.98 8.34 -7.81
CA LYS A 442 -2.10 9.50 -7.59
C LYS A 442 -2.94 10.78 -7.50
N PHE A 443 -2.89 11.44 -6.35
CA PHE A 443 -3.54 12.72 -6.07
C PHE A 443 -2.71 13.50 -5.05
N ASP A 444 -2.89 14.83 -4.97
CA ASP A 444 -2.16 15.67 -4.01
C ASP A 444 -2.41 15.20 -2.56
N GLY A 445 -1.35 14.90 -1.82
CA GLY A 445 -1.42 14.40 -0.46
C GLY A 445 -1.54 12.87 -0.35
N LYS A 446 -1.40 12.12 -1.46
CA LYS A 446 -1.26 10.66 -1.41
C LYS A 446 0.14 10.29 -0.97
N ILE A 447 0.23 9.46 0.07
CA ILE A 447 1.49 8.91 0.58
C ILE A 447 1.42 7.38 0.59
N SER A 448 2.51 6.72 0.20
CA SER A 448 2.69 5.26 0.36
C SER A 448 3.99 4.98 1.13
N ALA A 449 3.90 4.18 2.18
CA ALA A 449 5.09 3.72 2.90
C ALA A 449 5.55 2.33 2.42
N PHE A 450 6.84 2.20 2.14
CA PHE A 450 7.52 0.96 1.76
C PHE A 450 8.63 0.62 2.76
N PRO A 451 8.94 -0.67 3.00
CA PRO A 451 10.17 -1.02 3.68
C PRO A 451 11.38 -0.57 2.85
N GLY A 452 12.50 -0.24 3.48
CA GLY A 452 13.77 -0.19 2.77
C GLY A 452 14.17 -1.60 2.30
N ARG A 453 14.92 -1.68 1.19
CA ARG A 453 15.29 -2.93 0.51
C ARG A 453 15.86 -4.02 1.43
N GLU A 454 16.73 -3.65 2.35
CA GLU A 454 17.40 -4.60 3.26
C GLU A 454 16.51 -5.07 4.42
N GLY A 455 15.31 -4.50 4.60
CA GLY A 455 14.34 -4.93 5.61
C GLY A 455 14.72 -4.59 7.07
N THR A 456 15.81 -3.86 7.29
CA THR A 456 16.40 -3.60 8.63
C THR A 456 15.78 -2.43 9.40
N GLY A 457 14.63 -1.92 8.98
CA GLY A 457 13.91 -0.83 9.65
C GLY A 457 14.04 0.55 9.00
N ALA A 458 14.73 0.64 7.85
CA ALA A 458 14.58 1.78 6.95
C ALA A 458 13.18 1.80 6.32
N VAL A 459 12.71 2.99 5.95
CA VAL A 459 11.40 3.22 5.34
C VAL A 459 11.55 4.20 4.20
N ASP A 460 10.96 3.85 3.06
CA ASP A 460 10.81 4.78 1.93
C ASP A 460 9.38 5.33 1.94
N LEU A 461 9.24 6.64 1.83
CA LEU A 461 7.96 7.31 1.65
C LEU A 461 7.85 7.80 0.21
N GLU A 462 6.98 7.16 -0.57
CA GLU A 462 6.53 7.70 -1.84
C GLU A 462 5.49 8.80 -1.56
N VAL A 463 5.85 10.04 -1.85
CA VAL A 463 5.07 11.25 -1.57
C VAL A 463 4.61 11.84 -2.90
N VAL A 464 3.31 12.08 -3.01
CA VAL A 464 2.69 12.71 -4.18
C VAL A 464 2.03 14.01 -3.74
N LEU A 465 2.48 15.13 -4.28
CA LEU A 465 2.02 16.47 -3.91
C LEU A 465 1.89 17.38 -5.14
N SER A 466 1.12 18.45 -5.00
CA SER A 466 1.17 19.57 -5.95
C SER A 466 2.60 20.11 -6.07
N PRO A 467 3.01 20.61 -7.26
CA PRO A 467 4.38 21.07 -7.48
C PRO A 467 4.87 22.09 -6.45
N GLN A 468 4.03 23.06 -6.09
CA GLN A 468 4.36 24.09 -5.11
C GLN A 468 4.59 23.50 -3.71
N THR A 469 3.77 22.52 -3.31
CA THR A 469 3.88 21.88 -1.99
C THR A 469 5.10 20.96 -1.93
N MET A 470 5.40 20.21 -3.00
CA MET A 470 6.59 19.36 -3.05
C MET A 470 7.86 20.20 -2.92
N LEU A 471 8.03 21.26 -3.72
CA LEU A 471 9.21 22.12 -3.65
C LEU A 471 9.40 22.77 -2.27
N ALA A 472 8.29 23.14 -1.61
CA ALA A 472 8.33 23.66 -0.25
C ALA A 472 8.71 22.58 0.79
N LEU A 473 8.24 21.34 0.62
CA LEU A 473 8.63 20.21 1.45
C LEU A 473 10.13 19.89 1.30
N GLU A 474 10.65 19.91 0.08
CA GLU A 474 12.07 19.69 -0.21
C GLU A 474 12.98 20.78 0.38
N SER A 475 12.42 21.95 0.67
CA SER A 475 13.11 23.06 1.35
C SER A 475 12.93 23.04 2.87
N ASP A 476 12.14 22.12 3.43
CA ASP A 476 11.86 22.02 4.85
C ASP A 476 13.03 21.34 5.58
N SER A 477 13.85 22.13 6.29
CA SER A 477 15.06 21.64 6.95
C SER A 477 14.78 20.65 8.09
N GLU A 478 13.64 20.74 8.77
CA GLU A 478 13.27 19.80 9.84
C GLU A 478 12.90 18.43 9.27
N PHE A 479 12.27 18.39 8.09
CA PHE A 479 11.97 17.16 7.38
C PHE A 479 13.25 16.57 6.75
N MET A 480 13.96 17.38 5.97
CA MET A 480 15.09 16.93 5.17
C MET A 480 16.30 16.46 5.99
N GLN A 481 16.47 16.93 7.24
CA GLN A 481 17.55 16.41 8.12
C GLN A 481 17.43 14.90 8.45
N TYR A 482 16.25 14.29 8.26
CA TYR A 482 16.02 12.85 8.47
C TYR A 482 15.99 12.06 7.17
N VAL A 483 15.93 12.73 6.02
CA VAL A 483 15.98 12.09 4.71
C VAL A 483 17.41 11.66 4.43
N SER A 484 17.57 10.43 3.97
CA SER A 484 18.86 9.86 3.56
C SER A 484 19.21 10.37 2.17
N ASN A 485 20.49 10.71 1.98
CA ASN A 485 21.01 11.16 0.68
C ASN A 485 21.09 10.03 -0.33
#